data_AF-A0AB38PRT1-F1
#
_entry.id   AF-A0AB38PRT1-F1
#
_cell.length_a   1.000
_cell.length_b   1.000
_cell.length_c   1.000
_cell.angle_alpha   90.00
_cell.angle_beta   90.00
_cell.angle_gamma   90.00
#
_symmetry.space_group_name_H-M   'P 1'
#
loop_
_entity.id
_entity.type
_entity.pdbx_description
1 polymer ?
#
loop_
_entity_poly.entity_id
_entity_poly.type
_entity_poly.pdbx_seq_one_letter_code
_entity_poly.pdbx_strand_id
1 'polypeptide(L)'
;MRVLRHILGDSQLKALQSDGSNVYMYLDDELIDTDHLCCLTHSRAKFKYVLEQGGDKDTAFFLDTVGELYHLEAEYEDGKLSAEQIPTCRQNLETKEIIIRLRIKLDAILSNMHPSRGKLMEKALNFT
;
A
#
# COMPACT_ATOMS: atom_id res chain seq x y z
N MET A 1 14.52 -14.97 -11.20
CA MET A 1 13.77 -15.17 -9.93
C MET A 1 13.62 -16.67 -9.61
N ARG A 2 14.68 -17.48 -9.77
CA ARG A 2 14.59 -18.96 -9.70
C ARG A 2 14.11 -19.50 -8.33
N VAL A 3 14.45 -18.78 -7.26
CA VAL A 3 14.05 -19.14 -5.89
C VAL A 3 12.55 -18.98 -5.68
N LEU A 4 11.95 -17.91 -6.23
CA LEU A 4 10.52 -17.65 -6.08
C LEU A 4 9.69 -18.72 -6.81
N ARG A 5 10.10 -19.13 -8.01
CA ARG A 5 9.46 -20.25 -8.73
C ARG A 5 9.56 -21.57 -7.96
N HIS A 6 10.70 -21.85 -7.31
CA HIS A 6 10.84 -23.02 -6.44
C HIS A 6 9.89 -23.01 -5.24
N ILE A 7 9.66 -21.83 -4.65
CA ILE A 7 8.74 -21.68 -3.51
C ILE A 7 7.28 -21.84 -3.96
N LEU A 8 6.93 -21.29 -5.12
CA LEU A 8 5.56 -21.31 -5.65
C LEU A 8 5.17 -22.67 -6.25
N GLY A 9 6.15 -23.42 -6.76
CA GLY A 9 5.92 -24.67 -7.50
C GLY A 9 5.00 -24.43 -8.70
N ASP A 10 3.99 -25.28 -8.84
CA ASP A 10 2.98 -25.20 -9.92
C ASP A 10 1.76 -24.31 -9.56
N SER A 11 1.82 -23.59 -8.44
CA SER A 11 0.70 -22.78 -7.97
C SER A 11 0.49 -21.56 -8.86
N GLN A 12 -0.77 -21.27 -9.20
CA GLN A 12 -1.13 -20.00 -9.86
C GLN A 12 -1.14 -18.86 -8.84
N LEU A 13 -0.38 -17.81 -9.12
CA LEU A 13 -0.39 -16.56 -8.37
C LEU A 13 -1.62 -15.74 -8.76
N LYS A 14 -2.49 -15.46 -7.80
CA LYS A 14 -3.60 -14.52 -7.99
C LYS A 14 -3.18 -13.09 -7.75
N ALA A 15 -2.42 -12.86 -6.68
CA ALA A 15 -1.89 -11.55 -6.33
C ALA A 15 -0.50 -11.68 -5.67
N LEU A 16 0.36 -10.69 -5.90
CA LEU A 16 1.68 -10.58 -5.30
C LEU A 16 1.82 -9.23 -4.60
N GLN A 17 1.89 -9.25 -3.27
CA GLN A 17 2.19 -8.05 -2.51
C GLN A 17 3.71 -7.85 -2.42
N SER A 18 4.23 -6.72 -2.89
CA SER A 18 5.67 -6.45 -2.93
C SER A 18 6.02 -5.03 -2.48
N ASP A 19 7.32 -4.71 -2.50
CA ASP A 19 7.83 -3.35 -2.33
C ASP A 19 7.67 -2.49 -3.60
N GLY A 20 6.78 -2.85 -4.52
CA GLY A 20 6.50 -2.08 -5.74
C GLY A 20 7.65 -2.04 -6.75
N SER A 21 8.66 -2.90 -6.62
CA SER A 21 9.71 -3.04 -7.64
C SER A 21 9.20 -3.77 -8.89
N ASN A 22 9.43 -3.18 -10.06
CA ASN A 22 9.06 -3.79 -11.35
C ASN A 22 9.70 -5.16 -11.61
N VAL A 23 10.76 -5.52 -10.88
CA VAL A 23 11.39 -6.86 -10.96
C VAL A 23 10.39 -7.95 -10.60
N TYR A 24 9.41 -7.67 -9.74
CA TYR A 24 8.39 -8.63 -9.35
C TYR A 24 7.32 -8.88 -10.43
N MET A 25 7.24 -8.03 -11.46
CA MET A 25 6.40 -8.28 -12.63
C MET A 25 6.90 -9.47 -13.47
N TYR A 26 8.12 -9.94 -13.21
CA TYR A 26 8.77 -10.98 -14.01
C TYR A 26 9.17 -12.20 -13.17
N LEU A 27 8.84 -13.40 -13.66
CA LEU A 27 9.34 -14.68 -13.14
C LEU A 27 10.12 -15.41 -14.23
N ASP A 28 11.44 -15.47 -14.05
CA ASP A 28 12.39 -16.04 -15.01
C ASP A 28 12.30 -15.38 -16.40
N ASP A 29 12.37 -14.05 -16.37
CA ASP A 29 12.35 -13.16 -17.54
C ASP A 29 11.01 -13.13 -18.31
N GLU A 30 9.99 -13.82 -17.81
CA GLU A 30 8.63 -13.79 -18.34
C GLU A 30 7.72 -12.88 -17.50
N LEU A 31 6.95 -12.03 -18.16
CA LEU A 31 5.92 -11.21 -17.53
C LEU A 31 4.82 -12.13 -16.96
N ILE A 32 4.49 -11.97 -15.69
CA ILE A 32 3.44 -12.77 -15.04
C ILE A 32 2.12 -12.01 -15.00
N ASP A 33 1.03 -12.73 -15.26
CA ASP A 33 -0.34 -12.21 -15.16
C ASP A 33 -0.82 -12.39 -13.72
N THR A 34 -0.56 -11.40 -12.87
CA THR A 34 -0.84 -11.43 -11.43
C THR A 34 -1.17 -10.02 -10.94
N ASP A 35 -2.12 -9.90 -10.00
CA ASP A 35 -2.40 -8.60 -9.38
C ASP A 35 -1.23 -8.18 -8.49
N HIS A 36 -0.50 -7.13 -8.87
CA HIS A 36 0.60 -6.60 -8.07
C HIS A 36 0.08 -5.59 -7.05
N LEU A 37 0.10 -5.98 -5.78
CA LEU A 37 -0.34 -5.12 -4.68
C LEU A 37 0.88 -4.45 -4.04
N CYS A 38 0.80 -3.14 -3.84
CA CYS A 38 1.85 -2.44 -3.10
C CYS A 38 1.69 -2.65 -1.59
N CYS A 39 2.79 -3.06 -0.95
CA CYS A 39 2.82 -3.21 0.49
C CYS A 39 2.65 -1.85 1.17
N LEU A 40 1.65 -1.76 2.04
CA LEU A 40 1.30 -0.53 2.75
C LEU A 40 2.47 0.02 3.59
N THR A 41 3.31 -0.85 4.17
CA THR A 41 4.50 -0.45 4.93
C THR A 41 5.53 0.26 4.05
N HIS A 42 5.76 -0.24 2.83
CA HIS A 42 6.67 0.38 1.87
C HIS A 42 6.11 1.72 1.36
N SER A 43 4.82 1.76 1.03
CA SER A 43 4.15 3.01 0.64
C SER A 43 4.25 4.06 1.75
N ARG A 44 3.99 3.68 3.01
CA ARG A 44 4.13 4.55 4.19
C ARG A 44 5.56 5.06 4.36
N ALA A 45 6.57 4.20 4.22
CA ALA A 45 7.98 4.61 4.33
C ALA A 45 8.37 5.65 3.27
N LYS A 46 7.85 5.50 2.05
CA LYS A 46 8.05 6.49 0.98
C LYS A 46 7.40 7.83 1.29
N PHE A 47 6.14 7.82 1.73
CA PHE A 47 5.50 9.06 2.16
C PHE A 47 6.28 9.69 3.33
N LYS A 48 6.78 8.92 4.29
CA LYS A 48 7.61 9.47 5.37
C LYS A 48 8.85 10.18 4.82
N TYR A 49 9.54 9.57 3.86
CA TYR A 49 10.67 10.19 3.18
C TYR A 49 10.29 11.48 2.42
N VAL A 50 9.14 11.49 1.72
CA VAL A 50 8.64 12.70 1.03
C VAL A 50 8.35 13.82 2.03
N LEU A 51 7.78 13.51 3.19
CA LEU A 51 7.49 14.52 4.21
C LEU A 51 8.78 15.12 4.76
N GLU A 52 9.75 14.27 5.12
CA GLU A 52 11.03 14.67 5.72
C GLU A 52 11.92 15.45 4.75
N GLN A 53 11.92 15.10 3.46
CA GLN A 53 12.84 15.68 2.46
C GLN A 53 12.18 16.68 1.50
N GLY A 54 10.90 16.51 1.21
CA GLY A 54 10.15 17.31 0.24
C GLY A 54 9.20 18.34 0.87
N GLY A 55 8.82 18.16 2.14
CA GLY A 55 7.92 19.07 2.86
C GLY A 55 6.49 19.14 2.28
N ASP A 56 6.10 18.16 1.47
CA ASP A 56 4.80 18.14 0.82
C ASP A 56 3.69 17.84 1.85
N LYS A 57 2.81 18.81 2.08
CA LYS A 57 1.78 18.77 3.13
C LYS A 57 0.74 17.67 2.90
N ASP A 58 0.52 17.26 1.67
CA ASP A 58 -0.44 16.18 1.37
C ASP A 58 0.07 14.82 1.87
N THR A 59 1.37 14.71 2.07
CA THR A 59 2.02 13.50 2.58
C THR A 59 1.64 13.18 4.02
N ALA A 60 1.47 14.21 4.86
CA ALA A 60 1.04 14.03 6.24
C ALA A 60 -0.33 13.34 6.31
N PHE A 61 -1.27 13.76 5.45
CA PHE A 61 -2.60 13.13 5.37
C PHE A 61 -2.51 11.63 5.11
N PHE A 62 -1.67 11.20 4.16
CA PHE A 62 -1.50 9.77 3.88
C PHE A 62 -0.88 9.02 5.05
N LEU A 63 0.14 9.60 5.69
CA LEU A 63 0.81 8.99 6.84
C LEU A 63 -0.14 8.81 8.03
N ASP A 64 -0.93 9.83 8.34
CA ASP A 64 -1.87 9.82 9.45
C ASP A 64 -3.01 8.85 9.17
N THR A 65 -3.62 8.93 7.99
CA THR A 65 -4.75 8.06 7.61
C THR A 65 -4.32 6.59 7.49
N VAL A 66 -3.12 6.30 7.00
CA VAL A 66 -2.55 4.94 7.05
C VAL A 66 -2.23 4.53 8.49
N GLY A 67 -1.78 5.47 9.32
CA GLY A 67 -1.56 5.27 10.74
C GLY A 67 -2.82 4.82 11.50
N GLU A 68 -3.99 5.32 11.12
CA GLU A 68 -5.28 4.87 11.66
C GLU A 68 -5.51 3.37 11.41
N LEU A 69 -5.16 2.84 10.23
CA LEU A 69 -5.24 1.39 9.97
C LEU A 69 -4.31 0.58 10.89
N TYR A 70 -3.08 1.08 11.12
CA TYR A 70 -2.16 0.42 12.05
C TYR A 70 -2.65 0.50 13.50
N HIS A 71 -3.35 1.56 13.87
CA HIS A 71 -3.95 1.68 15.19
C HIS A 71 -5.03 0.62 15.40
N LEU A 72 -5.92 0.42 14.42
CA LEU A 72 -6.92 -0.65 14.48
C LEU A 72 -6.29 -2.04 14.62
N GLU A 73 -5.24 -2.34 13.88
CA GLU A 73 -4.53 -3.61 14.01
C GLU A 73 -3.90 -3.79 15.40
N ALA A 74 -3.34 -2.71 15.97
CA ALA A 74 -2.82 -2.73 17.33
C ALA A 74 -3.93 -2.96 18.38
N GLU A 75 -5.11 -2.35 18.21
CA GLU A 75 -6.26 -2.60 19.08
C GLU A 75 -6.73 -4.06 19.02
N TYR A 76 -6.69 -4.68 17.84
CA TYR A 76 -7.02 -6.10 17.69
C TYR A 76 -6.01 -7.01 18.40
N GLU A 77 -4.72 -6.65 18.33
CA GLU A 77 -3.65 -7.35 19.03
C GLU A 77 -3.78 -7.20 20.56
N ASP A 78 -3.97 -5.97 21.05
CA ASP A 78 -4.18 -5.68 22.48
C ASP A 78 -5.46 -6.37 23.02
N GLY A 79 -6.51 -6.40 22.20
CA GLY A 79 -7.75 -7.12 22.49
C GLY A 79 -7.64 -8.64 22.39
N LYS A 80 -6.49 -9.17 21.92
CA LYS A 80 -6.22 -10.60 21.71
C LYS A 80 -7.26 -11.29 20.83
N LEU A 81 -7.69 -10.61 19.78
CA LEU A 81 -8.65 -11.16 18.82
C LEU A 81 -8.08 -12.40 18.14
N SER A 82 -8.94 -13.38 17.87
CA SER A 82 -8.54 -14.57 17.16
C SER A 82 -8.34 -14.29 15.66
N ALA A 83 -7.57 -15.16 15.00
CA ALA A 83 -7.39 -15.11 13.55
C ALA A 83 -8.72 -15.21 12.76
N GLU A 84 -9.78 -15.77 13.37
CA GLU A 84 -11.11 -15.86 12.77
C GLU A 84 -11.93 -14.57 12.94
N GLN A 85 -11.67 -13.80 14.01
CA GLN A 85 -12.37 -12.53 14.28
C GLN A 85 -11.79 -11.38 13.47
N ILE A 86 -10.46 -11.32 13.32
CA ILE A 86 -9.73 -10.24 12.65
C ILE A 86 -10.30 -9.91 11.25
N PRO A 87 -10.57 -10.89 10.36
CA PRO A 87 -11.13 -10.59 9.03
C PRO A 87 -12.48 -9.86 9.09
N THR A 88 -13.31 -10.18 10.07
CA THR A 88 -14.62 -9.53 10.26
C THR A 88 -14.43 -8.10 10.76
N CYS A 89 -13.53 -7.89 11.72
CA CYS A 89 -13.20 -6.56 12.25
C CYS A 89 -12.65 -5.62 11.16
N ARG A 90 -11.76 -6.12 10.29
CA ARG A 90 -11.24 -5.38 9.13
C ARG A 90 -12.31 -4.96 8.11
N GLN A 91 -13.52 -5.53 8.17
CA GLN A 91 -14.64 -5.18 7.29
C GLN A 91 -15.63 -4.20 7.94
N ASN A 92 -15.31 -3.67 9.13
CA ASN A 92 -16.14 -2.70 9.82
C ASN A 92 -16.24 -1.36 9.06
N LEU A 93 -17.17 -0.51 9.50
CA LEU A 93 -17.41 0.78 8.86
C LEU A 93 -16.21 1.72 8.97
N GLU A 94 -15.52 1.70 10.10
CA GLU A 94 -14.35 2.54 10.37
C GLU A 94 -13.20 2.26 9.37
N THR A 95 -12.84 1.00 9.17
CA THR A 95 -11.82 0.60 8.18
C THR A 95 -12.22 1.05 6.78
N LYS A 96 -13.51 0.91 6.42
CA LYS A 96 -14.03 1.34 5.11
C LYS A 96 -13.94 2.86 4.95
N GLU A 97 -14.26 3.63 5.99
CA GLU A 97 -14.16 5.08 5.97
C GLU A 97 -12.71 5.54 5.76
N ILE A 98 -11.76 4.92 6.47
CA ILE A 98 -10.33 5.20 6.33
C ILE A 98 -9.87 4.92 4.87
N ILE A 99 -10.27 3.79 4.29
CA ILE A 99 -9.96 3.45 2.90
C ILE A 99 -10.59 4.45 1.92
N ILE A 100 -11.84 4.87 2.15
CA ILE A 100 -12.53 5.87 1.31
C ILE A 100 -11.79 7.21 1.36
N ARG A 101 -11.37 7.66 2.54
CA ARG A 101 -10.59 8.90 2.72
C ARG A 101 -9.25 8.85 1.98
N LEU A 102 -8.53 7.72 2.07
CA LEU A 102 -7.29 7.51 1.30
C LEU A 102 -7.55 7.61 -0.21
N ARG A 103 -8.61 6.97 -0.69
CA ARG A 103 -8.96 6.96 -2.12
C ARG A 103 -9.35 8.34 -2.63
N ILE A 104 -10.20 9.05 -1.91
CA ILE A 104 -10.61 10.42 -2.28
C ILE A 104 -9.39 11.34 -2.36
N LYS A 105 -8.47 11.26 -1.39
CA LYS A 105 -7.26 12.09 -1.41
C LYS A 105 -6.35 11.72 -2.57
N LEU A 106 -6.16 10.43 -2.84
CA LEU A 106 -5.37 9.94 -3.96
C LEU A 106 -5.95 10.43 -5.29
N ASP A 107 -7.25 10.29 -5.50
CA ASP A 107 -7.94 10.74 -6.71
C ASP A 107 -7.81 12.26 -6.91
N ALA A 108 -7.97 13.04 -5.83
CA ALA A 108 -7.81 14.49 -5.87
C ALA A 108 -6.38 14.91 -6.24
N ILE A 109 -5.39 14.18 -5.74
CA ILE A 109 -3.97 14.40 -6.02
C ILE A 109 -3.63 13.99 -7.45
N LEU A 110 -4.11 12.85 -7.93
CA LEU A 110 -3.87 12.37 -9.29
C LEU A 110 -4.63 13.16 -10.37
N SER A 111 -5.63 13.94 -9.98
CA SER A 111 -6.37 14.82 -10.89
C SER A 111 -5.46 15.80 -11.63
N ASN A 112 -5.74 15.99 -12.92
CA ASN A 112 -5.04 16.97 -13.77
C ASN A 112 -5.20 18.43 -13.28
N MET A 113 -6.14 18.68 -12.37
CA MET A 113 -6.37 20.00 -11.77
C MET A 113 -5.53 20.24 -10.50
N HIS A 114 -4.78 19.24 -10.03
CA HIS A 114 -3.94 19.37 -8.85
C HIS A 114 -2.69 20.24 -9.16
N PRO A 115 -2.25 21.11 -8.24
CA PRO A 115 -0.98 21.82 -8.37
C PRO A 115 0.20 20.88 -8.65
N SER A 116 1.22 21.38 -9.34
CA SER A 116 2.44 20.63 -9.62
C SER A 116 3.08 20.14 -8.32
N ARG A 117 3.46 18.87 -8.29
CA ARG A 117 4.05 18.21 -7.13
C ARG A 117 5.57 18.18 -7.23
N GLY A 118 6.25 18.04 -6.10
CA GLY A 118 7.68 17.78 -6.11
C GLY A 118 8.01 16.42 -6.71
N LYS A 119 9.20 16.28 -7.32
CA LYS A 119 9.67 15.01 -7.92
C LYS A 119 9.59 13.81 -6.96
N LEU A 120 9.79 14.05 -5.66
CA LEU A 120 9.71 13.00 -4.63
C LEU A 120 8.28 12.50 -4.44
N MET A 121 7.30 13.40 -4.46
CA MET A 121 5.88 13.05 -4.36
C MET A 121 5.41 12.32 -5.62
N GLU A 122 5.80 12.76 -6.82
CA GLU A 122 5.53 12.01 -8.06
C GLU A 122 6.06 10.57 -7.97
N LYS A 123 7.28 10.39 -7.46
CA LYS A 123 7.90 9.07 -7.29
C LYS A 123 7.23 8.21 -6.22
N ALA A 124 6.58 8.81 -5.24
CA ALA A 124 5.79 8.11 -4.23
C ALA A 124 4.40 7.70 -4.75
N LEU A 125 3.82 8.50 -5.63
CA LEU A 125 2.50 8.26 -6.24
C LEU A 125 2.55 7.29 -7.41
N ASN A 126 3.61 7.31 -8.22
CA ASN A 126 3.84 6.39 -9.34
C ASN A 126 4.32 5.00 -8.87
N PHE A 127 3.91 4.59 -7.68
CA PHE A 127 4.19 3.27 -7.13
C PHE A 127 3.09 2.28 -7.52
N THR A 128 2.59 2.39 -8.75
CA THR A 128 1.55 1.55 -9.35
C THR A 128 1.89 1.30 -10.80
#